data_AF-A0A5J4W658-F1
#
_entry.id   AF-A0A5J4W658-F1
#
_cell.length_a   1.000
_cell.length_b   1.000
_cell.length_c   1.000
_cell.angle_alpha   90.00
_cell.angle_beta   90.00
_cell.angle_gamma   90.00
#
_symmetry.space_group_name_H-M   'P 1'
#
loop_
_entity.id
_entity.type
_entity.pdbx_description
1 polymer ?
#
loop_
_entity_poly.entity_id
_entity_poly.type
_entity_poly.pdbx_seq_one_letter_code
_entity_poly.pdbx_strand_id
1 'polypeptide(L)'
;NNNGVNVNQVESFVKSWLTEHIIGPDKALGEFIQRCVVSDSDQQLLNSVPDMSKMVVAPSLLEYFSEEGIGVSSSDKSLWDHYSLLVNNSQRNVHLMCYVCGEMFTAEELSQHPSDICIETQMNIVKLLPFENHGKKPQAPQVEIPTSESDSGCVDEYNRQALESVENFKCKCLCGLLIRTNLLSEHAKNCSDCSKYQSATKIQTLVRGKLDKVKLNRLVICFMCGNPIDMREIVSHQQQSNCFAQCEFLRSELPSTPSNIRGSIAIGPDSNSFPFPSQSSSAESLRLYNEAALSCYRLSMCVCPICKSRVDLDKMKRHLQRHDCNGEVDRSLHWVDQLDCGIIRIDDIHKALVNHLNELISCYVRNESFDKLQSMWIGTLSHTNTHFADEEMLMQRFQYEDSAWGIHRQKHVELICILLRFIDQALNINENNNNYNNISNNNNSNNNNNNNGVNVNQVESFVKSWLTEHIIGPDKALGEFIQRCVVSDSDQQLLNSVPDMSKMVVAPSLLEYFSEEGIGVSSSDKSLWDHYSSIVYFKQIDFQQ
;
A
#
# COMPACT_ATOMS: atom_id res chain seq x y z
N ASN A 1 27.69 16.31 12.52
CA ASN A 1 28.16 17.57 13.13
C ASN A 1 27.60 18.76 12.36
N ASN A 2 26.63 19.43 12.99
CA ASN A 2 26.10 20.79 12.79
C ASN A 2 25.54 21.34 11.47
N ASN A 3 25.42 20.59 10.36
CA ASN A 3 24.62 21.03 9.19
C ASN A 3 23.77 19.88 8.62
N GLY A 4 22.87 19.33 9.44
CA GLY A 4 22.00 18.23 9.01
C GLY A 4 20.96 18.71 8.00
N VAL A 5 21.09 18.29 6.74
CA VAL A 5 20.03 18.40 5.75
C VAL A 5 18.80 17.69 6.31
N ASN A 6 17.71 18.44 6.51
CA ASN A 6 16.48 17.87 7.04
C ASN A 6 15.84 16.98 5.97
N VAL A 7 15.90 15.67 6.19
CA VAL A 7 15.42 14.64 5.26
C VAL A 7 13.96 14.89 4.86
N ASN A 8 13.12 15.36 5.79
CA ASN A 8 11.71 15.65 5.52
C ASN A 8 11.53 16.87 4.62
N GLN A 9 12.42 17.87 4.73
CA GLN A 9 12.40 19.04 3.84
C GLN A 9 12.86 18.68 2.43
N VAL A 10 13.88 17.84 2.30
CA VAL A 10 14.32 17.33 0.99
C VAL A 10 13.25 16.45 0.36
N GLU A 11 12.64 15.56 1.13
CA GLU A 11 11.55 14.71 0.65
C GLU A 11 10.37 15.55 0.14
N SER A 12 9.93 16.53 0.92
CA SER A 12 8.84 17.44 0.53
C SER A 12 9.19 18.24 -0.71
N PHE A 13 10.41 18.76 -0.80
CA PHE A 13 10.89 19.52 -1.95
C PHE A 13 10.92 18.65 -3.22
N VAL A 14 11.54 17.46 -3.16
CA VAL A 14 11.67 16.55 -4.31
C VAL A 14 10.29 16.11 -4.79
N LYS A 15 9.37 15.79 -3.89
CA LYS A 15 7.98 15.42 -4.24
C LYS A 15 7.25 16.56 -4.95
N SER A 16 7.31 17.79 -4.42
CA SER A 16 6.68 18.95 -5.04
C SER A 16 7.28 19.23 -6.42
N TRP A 17 8.60 19.30 -6.49
CA TRP A 17 9.33 19.60 -7.72
C TRP A 17 9.04 18.58 -8.82
N LEU A 18 9.12 17.28 -8.53
CA LEU A 18 8.83 16.23 -9.51
C LEU A 18 7.38 16.32 -10.01
N THR A 19 6.44 16.55 -9.10
CA THR A 19 5.01 16.64 -9.45
C THR A 19 4.76 17.82 -10.39
N GLU A 20 5.29 18.99 -10.06
CA GLU A 20 5.14 20.21 -10.88
C GLU A 20 5.86 20.09 -12.24
N HIS A 21 7.06 19.50 -12.25
CA HIS A 21 7.86 19.33 -13.47
C HIS A 21 7.21 18.34 -14.46
N ILE A 22 6.68 17.22 -13.94
CA ILE A 22 6.01 16.22 -14.77
C ILE A 22 4.70 16.78 -15.33
N ILE A 23 3.89 17.44 -14.49
CA ILE A 23 2.55 17.93 -14.89
C ILE A 23 2.64 19.11 -15.86
N GLY A 24 3.64 19.98 -15.70
CA GLY A 24 3.82 21.15 -16.56
C GLY A 24 4.78 20.87 -17.73
N PRO A 25 6.08 21.13 -17.55
CA PRO A 25 7.11 21.02 -18.60
C PRO A 25 7.07 19.71 -19.41
N ASP A 26 7.10 18.56 -18.74
CA ASP A 26 7.25 17.26 -19.43
C ASP A 26 5.98 16.90 -20.21
N LYS A 27 4.81 17.21 -19.66
CA LYS A 27 3.53 17.00 -20.37
C LYS A 27 3.46 17.88 -21.63
N ALA A 28 3.85 19.15 -21.53
CA ALA A 28 3.89 20.05 -22.67
C ALA A 28 4.89 19.59 -23.74
N LEU A 29 6.07 19.10 -23.33
CA LEU A 29 7.07 18.52 -24.22
C LEU A 29 6.54 17.26 -24.91
N GLY A 30 5.87 16.36 -24.17
CA GLY A 30 5.26 15.15 -24.71
C GLY A 30 4.20 15.46 -25.78
N GLU A 31 3.32 16.43 -25.52
CA GLU A 31 2.33 16.90 -26.50
C GLU A 31 2.98 17.50 -27.75
N PHE A 32 4.07 18.24 -27.60
CA PHE A 32 4.83 18.79 -28.72
C PHE A 32 5.47 17.68 -29.56
N ILE A 33 6.19 16.75 -28.93
CA ILE A 33 6.88 15.65 -29.62
C ILE A 33 5.88 14.78 -30.39
N GLN A 34 4.73 14.44 -29.79
CA GLN A 34 3.69 13.65 -30.46
C GLN A 34 3.17 14.28 -31.76
N ARG A 35 3.14 15.62 -31.84
CA ARG A 35 2.76 16.34 -33.07
C ARG A 35 3.85 16.33 -34.13
N CYS A 36 5.09 16.05 -33.75
CA CYS A 36 6.27 16.09 -34.60
C CYS A 36 6.74 14.70 -35.07
N VAL A 37 6.17 13.59 -34.57
CA VAL A 37 6.52 12.24 -35.01
C VAL A 37 6.00 11.99 -36.42
N VAL A 38 6.90 11.71 -37.36
CA VAL A 38 6.55 11.49 -38.78
C VAL A 38 7.07 10.18 -39.35
N SER A 39 7.91 9.44 -38.63
CA SER A 39 8.50 8.19 -39.11
C SER A 39 8.42 7.05 -38.09
N ASP A 40 8.42 5.81 -38.60
CA ASP A 40 8.45 4.60 -37.78
C ASP A 40 9.74 4.52 -36.92
N SER A 41 10.85 5.11 -37.39
CA SER A 41 12.10 5.21 -36.62
C SER A 41 11.98 6.16 -35.42
N ASP A 42 11.27 7.28 -35.57
CA ASP A 42 11.04 8.21 -34.47
C ASP A 42 10.14 7.57 -33.41
N GLN A 43 9.12 6.83 -33.85
CA GLN A 43 8.24 6.09 -32.94
C GLN A 43 8.98 4.98 -32.20
N GLN A 44 9.90 4.27 -32.86
CA GLN A 44 10.76 3.26 -32.20
C GLN A 44 11.69 3.89 -31.15
N LEU A 45 12.26 5.06 -31.44
CA LEU A 45 13.07 5.80 -30.47
C LEU A 45 12.24 6.25 -29.25
N LEU A 46 11.04 6.78 -29.46
CA LEU A 46 10.14 7.22 -28.37
C LEU A 46 9.60 6.06 -27.52
N ASN A 47 9.52 4.87 -28.10
CA ASN A 47 9.14 3.65 -27.39
C ASN A 47 10.35 2.97 -26.70
N SER A 48 11.57 3.43 -26.97
CA SER A 48 12.76 2.91 -26.31
C SER A 48 12.88 3.51 -24.91
N VAL A 49 13.21 2.67 -23.93
CA VAL A 49 13.48 3.12 -22.57
C VAL A 49 14.96 3.45 -22.49
N PRO A 50 15.35 4.69 -22.11
CA PRO A 50 16.76 5.00 -21.89
C PRO A 50 17.31 4.10 -20.78
N ASP A 51 18.56 3.66 -20.96
CA ASP A 51 19.24 2.81 -19.98
C ASP A 51 19.56 3.61 -18.71
N MET A 52 18.66 3.49 -17.72
CA MET A 52 18.77 4.17 -16.44
C MET A 52 19.93 3.67 -15.57
N SER A 53 20.64 2.60 -15.99
CA SER A 53 21.88 2.16 -15.34
C SER A 53 23.08 3.02 -15.71
N LYS A 54 22.96 3.84 -16.76
CA LYS A 54 24.00 4.78 -17.22
C LYS A 54 23.64 6.19 -16.77
N MET A 55 24.49 6.78 -15.93
CA MET A 55 24.36 8.19 -15.58
C MET A 55 24.76 9.04 -16.78
N VAL A 56 23.80 9.72 -17.40
CA VAL A 56 24.00 10.62 -18.55
C VAL A 56 23.92 12.06 -18.07
N VAL A 57 24.85 12.90 -18.51
CA VAL A 57 24.86 14.33 -18.20
C VAL A 57 23.92 15.06 -19.17
N ALA A 58 22.92 15.76 -18.63
CA ALA A 58 21.99 16.53 -19.46
C ALA A 58 22.72 17.66 -20.20
N PRO A 59 22.40 17.93 -21.48
CA PRO A 59 23.00 19.02 -22.25
C PRO A 59 22.88 20.38 -21.58
N SER A 60 21.73 20.68 -20.97
CA SER A 60 21.50 21.91 -20.21
C SER A 60 22.45 22.09 -19.02
N LEU A 61 22.89 20.98 -18.41
CA LEU A 61 23.86 21.00 -17.33
C LEU A 61 25.27 21.27 -17.88
N LEU A 62 25.62 20.68 -19.02
CA LEU A 62 26.88 20.97 -19.71
C LEU A 62 26.95 22.44 -20.12
N GLU A 63 25.87 22.99 -20.68
CA GLU A 63 25.74 24.40 -21.04
C GLU A 63 25.94 25.31 -19.82
N TYR A 64 25.24 25.03 -18.71
CA TYR A 64 25.36 25.76 -17.45
C TYR A 64 26.80 25.84 -16.91
N PHE A 65 27.61 24.80 -17.13
CA PHE A 65 29.01 24.76 -16.68
C PHE A 65 30.05 25.12 -17.75
N SER A 66 29.64 25.27 -19.02
CA SER A 66 30.54 25.52 -20.16
C SER A 66 30.63 26.97 -20.61
N GLU A 67 29.65 27.82 -20.27
CA GLU A 67 29.66 29.22 -20.69
C GLU A 67 30.48 30.11 -19.75
N GLU A 68 31.32 30.96 -20.34
CA GLU A 68 32.20 31.90 -19.66
C GLU A 68 31.45 32.73 -18.60
N GLY A 69 31.98 32.69 -17.37
CA GLY A 69 31.25 33.10 -16.18
C GLY A 69 30.79 34.55 -16.15
N ILE A 70 29.49 34.72 -15.92
CA ILE A 70 28.94 35.78 -15.08
C ILE A 70 27.94 35.11 -14.12
N GLY A 71 28.40 34.78 -12.90
CA GLY A 71 27.52 34.38 -11.80
C GLY A 71 27.79 33.02 -11.12
N VAL A 72 28.73 32.21 -11.61
CA VAL A 72 29.04 30.90 -11.00
C VAL A 72 29.90 31.09 -9.74
N SER A 73 29.32 30.79 -8.58
CA SER A 73 29.97 30.94 -7.28
C SER A 73 31.07 29.89 -7.06
N SER A 74 31.96 30.10 -6.07
CA SER A 74 32.96 29.08 -5.69
C SER A 74 32.34 27.77 -5.20
N SER A 75 31.11 27.82 -4.66
CA SER A 75 30.30 26.65 -4.31
C SER A 75 29.88 25.82 -5.53
N ASP A 76 29.57 26.46 -6.66
CA ASP A 76 29.08 25.77 -7.86
C ASP A 76 30.18 24.98 -8.58
N LYS A 77 31.44 25.43 -8.50
CA LYS A 77 32.59 24.65 -8.99
C LYS A 77 32.81 23.37 -8.18
N SER A 78 32.63 23.43 -6.86
CA SER A 78 32.73 22.25 -5.99
C SER A 78 31.62 21.22 -6.21
N LEU A 79 30.45 21.69 -6.66
CA LEU A 79 29.32 20.85 -7.06
C LEU A 79 29.65 20.11 -8.37
N TRP A 80 30.26 20.80 -9.35
CA TRP A 80 30.73 20.17 -10.58
C TRP A 80 31.79 19.09 -10.34
N ASP A 81 32.75 19.34 -9.46
CA ASP A 81 33.79 18.36 -9.11
C ASP A 81 33.18 17.11 -8.44
N HIS A 82 32.21 17.29 -7.54
CA HIS A 82 31.46 16.18 -6.94
C HIS A 82 30.61 15.41 -7.95
N TYR A 83 29.91 16.13 -8.83
CA TYR A 83 29.08 15.52 -9.87
C TYR A 83 29.92 14.71 -10.86
N SER A 84 31.05 15.26 -11.31
CA SER A 84 32.00 14.58 -12.20
C SER A 84 32.58 13.31 -11.57
N LEU A 85 32.87 13.32 -10.27
CA LEU A 85 33.30 12.12 -9.54
C LEU A 85 32.21 11.03 -9.50
N LEU A 86 30.94 11.41 -9.32
CA LEU A 86 29.81 10.47 -9.31
C LEU A 86 29.58 9.83 -10.68
N VAL A 87 29.61 10.64 -11.75
CA VAL A 87 29.47 10.16 -13.14
C VAL A 87 30.58 9.19 -13.49
N ASN A 88 31.84 9.53 -13.22
CA ASN A 88 32.99 8.67 -13.51
C ASN A 88 33.00 7.34 -12.72
N ASN A 89 32.41 7.33 -11.52
CA ASN A 89 32.26 6.10 -10.72
C ASN A 89 31.12 5.20 -11.24
N SER A 90 30.04 5.77 -11.76
CA SER A 90 28.90 5.00 -12.30
C SER A 90 29.25 4.20 -13.56
N GLN A 91 30.16 4.70 -14.40
CA GLN A 91 30.58 4.03 -15.64
C GLN A 91 31.53 2.83 -15.44
N ARG A 92 32.01 2.57 -14.22
CA ARG A 92 32.92 1.45 -13.91
C ARG A 92 32.22 0.15 -13.51
N ASN A 93 30.92 0.17 -13.26
CA ASN A 93 30.18 -1.01 -12.80
C ASN A 93 29.53 -1.74 -13.97
N VAL A 94 30.29 -2.67 -14.57
CA VAL A 94 29.80 -3.61 -15.57
C VAL A 94 28.83 -4.59 -14.91
N HIS A 95 27.55 -4.55 -15.26
CA HIS A 95 26.53 -5.48 -14.76
C HIS A 95 26.34 -6.63 -15.74
N LEU A 96 26.51 -7.86 -15.25
CA LEU A 96 26.44 -9.12 -15.96
C LEU A 96 25.26 -9.96 -15.45
N MET A 97 24.53 -10.59 -16.37
CA MET A 97 23.39 -11.41 -16.04
C MET A 97 23.78 -12.87 -15.80
N CYS A 98 23.27 -13.48 -14.73
CA CYS A 98 23.40 -14.91 -14.55
C CYS A 98 22.52 -15.67 -15.55
N TYR A 99 23.14 -16.52 -16.40
CA TYR A 99 22.46 -17.33 -17.42
C TYR A 99 21.47 -18.39 -16.89
N VAL A 100 21.34 -18.52 -15.57
CA VAL A 100 20.52 -19.53 -14.88
C VAL A 100 19.28 -18.91 -14.24
N CYS A 101 19.45 -17.87 -13.42
CA CYS A 101 18.35 -17.20 -12.72
C CYS A 101 17.90 -15.89 -13.40
N GLY A 102 18.75 -15.29 -14.24
CA GLY A 102 18.48 -14.01 -14.90
C GLY A 102 18.56 -12.79 -13.99
N GLU A 103 19.22 -12.90 -12.84
CA GLU A 103 19.53 -11.75 -11.98
C GLU A 103 20.82 -11.05 -12.46
N MET A 104 20.92 -9.74 -12.20
CA MET A 104 22.06 -8.92 -12.58
C MET A 104 23.07 -8.83 -11.43
N PHE A 105 24.35 -8.95 -11.74
CA PHE A 105 25.46 -8.93 -10.79
C PHE A 105 26.59 -8.07 -11.34
N THR A 106 27.42 -7.49 -10.48
CA THR A 106 28.76 -7.05 -10.91
C THR A 106 29.63 -8.26 -11.29
N ALA A 107 30.72 -8.04 -12.04
CA ALA A 107 31.64 -9.13 -12.39
C ALA A 107 32.21 -9.88 -11.15
N GLU A 108 32.47 -9.14 -10.07
CA GLU A 108 32.93 -9.72 -8.80
C GLU A 108 31.83 -10.53 -8.10
N GLU A 109 30.61 -10.01 -8.00
CA GLU A 109 29.48 -10.72 -7.39
C GLU A 109 29.09 -11.96 -8.19
N LEU A 110 29.19 -11.92 -9.52
CA LEU A 110 28.89 -13.06 -10.37
C LEU A 110 29.88 -14.21 -10.14
N SER A 111 31.17 -13.90 -9.89
CA SER A 111 32.18 -14.89 -9.51
C SER A 111 31.86 -15.56 -8.16
N GLN A 112 31.20 -14.82 -7.26
CA GLN A 112 30.74 -15.29 -5.96
C GLN A 112 29.32 -15.90 -5.99
N HIS A 113 28.65 -15.88 -7.14
CA HIS A 113 27.37 -16.54 -7.42
C HIS A 113 27.61 -17.80 -8.28
N PRO A 114 28.19 -18.88 -7.72
CA PRO A 114 28.63 -20.03 -8.49
C PRO A 114 27.46 -20.66 -9.24
N SER A 115 27.61 -20.71 -10.57
CA SER A 115 26.56 -21.16 -11.47
C SER A 115 26.11 -22.60 -11.19
N ASP A 116 26.98 -23.47 -10.67
CA ASP A 116 26.61 -24.84 -10.27
C ASP A 116 25.59 -24.88 -9.12
N ILE A 117 25.76 -24.03 -8.11
CA ILE A 117 24.83 -23.94 -6.96
C ILE A 117 23.51 -23.33 -7.43
N CYS A 118 23.56 -22.34 -8.33
CA CYS A 118 22.37 -21.74 -8.91
C CYS A 118 21.61 -22.76 -9.77
N ILE A 119 22.31 -23.52 -10.62
CA ILE A 119 21.72 -24.59 -11.44
C ILE A 119 21.08 -25.64 -10.56
N GLU A 120 21.77 -26.13 -9.53
CA GLU A 120 21.21 -27.12 -8.62
C GLU A 120 19.94 -26.61 -7.92
N THR A 121 19.98 -25.36 -7.45
CA THR A 121 18.84 -24.71 -6.79
C THR A 121 17.65 -24.61 -7.74
N GLN A 122 17.84 -24.11 -8.96
CA GLN A 122 16.76 -23.96 -9.93
C GLN A 122 16.25 -25.32 -10.44
N MET A 123 17.14 -26.30 -10.69
CA MET A 123 16.77 -27.66 -11.09
C MET A 123 15.92 -28.37 -10.03
N ASN A 124 16.15 -28.09 -8.74
CA ASN A 124 15.33 -28.65 -7.67
C ASN A 124 13.92 -28.07 -7.65
N ILE A 125 13.74 -26.82 -8.08
CA ILE A 125 12.42 -26.20 -8.28
C ILE A 125 11.72 -26.83 -9.50
N VAL A 126 12.44 -27.02 -10.61
CA VAL A 126 11.91 -27.64 -11.84
C VAL A 126 11.39 -29.05 -11.59
N LYS A 127 12.09 -29.86 -10.77
CA LYS A 127 11.64 -31.21 -10.37
C LYS A 127 10.29 -31.25 -9.63
N LEU A 128 9.75 -30.10 -9.22
CA LEU A 128 8.41 -30.02 -8.61
C LEU A 128 7.30 -29.94 -9.66
N LEU A 129 7.63 -29.65 -10.92
CA LEU A 129 6.70 -29.60 -12.04
C LEU A 129 6.65 -30.94 -12.79
N PRO A 130 5.53 -31.27 -13.46
CA PRO A 130 5.46 -32.38 -14.42
C PRO A 130 6.55 -32.26 -15.48
N PHE A 131 7.04 -33.40 -16.00
CA PHE A 131 8.14 -33.40 -16.96
C PHE A 131 7.83 -32.61 -18.24
N GLU A 132 6.59 -32.68 -18.73
CA GLU A 132 6.11 -31.90 -19.89
C GLU A 132 6.14 -30.37 -19.69
N ASN A 133 6.29 -29.91 -18.44
CA ASN A 133 6.30 -28.51 -18.06
C ASN A 133 7.73 -27.96 -17.87
N HIS A 134 8.77 -28.79 -18.05
CA HIS A 134 10.16 -28.40 -17.87
C HIS A 134 10.66 -27.59 -19.08
N GLY A 135 11.38 -26.50 -18.79
CA GLY A 135 12.18 -25.79 -19.79
C GLY A 135 13.45 -26.55 -20.15
N LYS A 136 14.18 -26.08 -21.17
CA LYS A 136 15.48 -26.65 -21.53
C LYS A 136 16.50 -26.34 -20.43
N LYS A 137 17.36 -27.30 -20.10
CA LYS A 137 18.41 -27.11 -19.09
C LYS A 137 19.27 -25.87 -19.44
N PRO A 138 19.63 -25.02 -18.46
CA PRO A 138 20.46 -23.84 -18.70
C PRO A 138 21.75 -24.19 -19.42
N GLN A 139 22.15 -23.36 -20.38
CA GLN A 139 23.41 -23.49 -21.11
C GLN A 139 24.28 -22.27 -20.82
N ALA A 140 25.52 -22.52 -20.39
CA ALA A 140 26.46 -21.44 -20.15
C ALA A 140 26.75 -20.67 -21.44
N PRO A 141 26.90 -19.34 -21.38
CA PRO A 141 27.44 -18.54 -22.48
C PRO A 141 28.76 -19.15 -22.97
N GLN A 142 28.95 -19.15 -24.28
CA GLN A 142 30.17 -19.65 -24.91
C GLN A 142 31.33 -18.64 -24.81
N VAL A 143 31.00 -17.38 -24.47
CA VAL A 143 31.97 -16.31 -24.23
C VAL A 143 32.38 -16.27 -22.76
N GLU A 144 33.65 -15.92 -22.52
CA GLU A 144 34.19 -15.76 -21.16
C GLU A 144 33.49 -14.63 -20.40
N ILE A 145 33.48 -14.70 -19.07
CA ILE A 145 32.87 -13.69 -18.20
C ILE A 145 33.66 -12.37 -18.36
N PRO A 146 33.02 -11.27 -18.81
CA PRO A 146 33.68 -9.98 -18.95
C PRO A 146 34.24 -9.46 -17.62
N THR A 147 35.38 -8.78 -17.70
CA THR A 147 36.04 -8.14 -16.54
C THR A 147 35.83 -6.63 -16.57
N SER A 148 36.27 -5.93 -15.53
CA SER A 148 36.22 -4.45 -15.46
C SER A 148 37.00 -3.73 -16.57
N GLU A 149 37.87 -4.45 -17.30
CA GLU A 149 38.66 -3.92 -18.42
C GLU A 149 38.09 -4.33 -19.79
N SER A 150 37.01 -5.13 -19.83
CA SER A 150 36.40 -5.60 -21.08
C SER A 150 35.62 -4.49 -21.78
N ASP A 151 35.64 -4.48 -23.11
CA ASP A 151 34.86 -3.54 -23.91
C ASP A 151 33.34 -3.80 -23.81
N SER A 152 32.54 -2.78 -24.14
CA SER A 152 31.06 -2.86 -24.10
C SER A 152 30.51 -3.99 -24.98
N GLY A 153 31.17 -4.31 -26.10
CA GLY A 153 30.71 -5.35 -27.02
C GLY A 153 30.79 -6.76 -26.41
N CYS A 154 31.84 -7.04 -25.64
CA CYS A 154 32.00 -8.28 -24.89
C CYS A 154 30.91 -8.45 -23.81
N VAL A 155 30.55 -7.36 -23.13
CA VAL A 155 29.50 -7.33 -22.10
C VAL A 155 28.13 -7.60 -22.70
N ASP A 156 27.81 -6.92 -23.80
CA ASP A 156 26.54 -7.06 -24.49
C ASP A 156 26.37 -8.49 -25.05
N GLU A 157 27.43 -9.06 -25.61
CA GLU A 157 27.41 -10.41 -26.16
C GLU A 157 27.25 -11.50 -25.09
N TYR A 158 27.92 -11.34 -23.93
CA TYR A 158 27.71 -12.23 -22.77
C TYR A 158 26.26 -12.17 -22.28
N ASN A 159 25.74 -10.97 -22.04
CA ASN A 159 24.40 -10.77 -21.51
C ASN A 159 23.32 -11.27 -22.48
N ARG A 160 23.54 -11.14 -23.79
CA ARG A 160 22.66 -11.68 -24.83
C ARG A 160 22.57 -13.20 -24.78
N GLN A 161 23.70 -13.91 -24.69
CA GLN A 161 23.72 -15.38 -24.58
C GLN A 161 23.15 -15.86 -23.23
N ALA A 162 23.41 -15.12 -22.15
CA ALA A 162 22.81 -15.40 -20.85
C ALA A 162 21.28 -15.28 -20.88
N LEU A 163 20.74 -14.26 -21.59
CA LEU A 163 19.30 -14.06 -21.73
C LEU A 163 18.65 -15.22 -22.49
N GLU A 164 19.27 -15.64 -23.58
CA GLU A 164 18.78 -16.75 -24.39
C GLU A 164 18.71 -18.05 -23.58
N SER A 165 19.70 -18.31 -22.71
CA SER A 165 19.65 -19.45 -21.78
C SER A 165 18.49 -19.34 -20.78
N VAL A 166 18.28 -18.16 -20.18
CA VAL A 166 17.19 -17.93 -19.21
C VAL A 166 15.82 -18.09 -19.86
N GLU A 167 15.62 -17.56 -21.06
CA GLU A 167 14.37 -17.67 -21.81
C GLU A 167 14.05 -19.13 -22.16
N ASN A 168 15.05 -19.89 -22.62
CA ASN A 168 14.90 -21.32 -22.91
C ASN A 168 14.64 -22.16 -21.66
N PHE A 169 15.08 -21.70 -20.49
CA PHE A 169 14.92 -22.38 -19.21
C PHE A 169 13.60 -22.09 -18.50
N LYS A 170 12.81 -21.11 -18.97
CA LYS A 170 11.47 -20.87 -18.42
C LYS A 170 10.64 -22.15 -18.44
N CYS A 171 9.97 -22.40 -17.34
CA CYS A 171 9.12 -23.58 -17.18
C CYS A 171 7.66 -23.17 -17.32
N LYS A 172 6.84 -24.11 -17.80
CA LYS A 172 5.40 -23.91 -17.88
C LYS A 172 4.80 -24.19 -16.51
N CYS A 173 4.19 -23.18 -15.90
CA CYS A 173 3.41 -23.37 -14.68
C CYS A 173 2.16 -24.25 -14.97
N LEU A 174 1.55 -24.80 -13.93
CA LEU A 174 0.33 -25.62 -14.06
C LEU A 174 -0.89 -24.81 -14.56
N CYS A 175 -0.89 -23.49 -14.35
CA CYS A 175 -1.85 -22.56 -14.96
C CYS A 175 -1.59 -22.29 -16.45
N GLY A 176 -0.51 -22.86 -17.00
CA GLY A 176 -0.10 -22.67 -18.39
C GLY A 176 0.84 -21.50 -18.64
N LEU A 177 1.08 -20.62 -17.66
CA LEU A 177 1.98 -19.48 -17.78
C LEU A 177 3.45 -19.92 -17.90
N LEU A 178 4.18 -19.41 -18.89
CA LEU A 178 5.63 -19.61 -19.00
C LEU A 178 6.35 -18.64 -18.04
N ILE A 179 7.16 -19.14 -17.12
CA ILE A 179 7.74 -18.33 -16.05
C ILE A 179 9.15 -18.80 -15.67
N ARG A 180 9.98 -17.88 -15.19
CA ARG A 180 11.31 -18.20 -14.65
C ARG A 180 11.20 -19.02 -13.36
N THR A 181 12.13 -19.95 -13.18
CA THR A 181 12.13 -20.92 -12.08
C THR A 181 12.28 -20.28 -10.70
N ASN A 182 13.05 -19.19 -10.59
CA ASN A 182 13.21 -18.43 -9.35
C ASN A 182 11.92 -17.70 -8.92
N LEU A 183 11.05 -17.34 -9.86
CA LEU A 183 9.78 -16.65 -9.60
C LEU A 183 8.59 -17.61 -9.43
N LEU A 184 8.81 -18.91 -9.66
CA LEU A 184 7.75 -19.92 -9.61
C LEU A 184 7.11 -20.04 -8.22
N SER A 185 7.93 -19.93 -7.18
CA SER A 185 7.49 -19.99 -5.77
C SER A 185 6.62 -18.80 -5.39
N GLU A 186 6.92 -17.61 -5.92
CA GLU A 186 6.15 -16.40 -5.68
C GLU A 186 4.85 -16.40 -6.48
N HIS A 187 4.91 -16.77 -7.76
CA HIS A 187 3.74 -16.95 -8.60
C HIS A 187 2.75 -18.00 -8.03
N ALA A 188 3.25 -19.14 -7.54
CA ALA A 188 2.42 -20.20 -6.98
C ALA A 188 1.63 -19.79 -5.71
N LYS A 189 2.06 -18.73 -5.01
CA LYS A 189 1.31 -18.19 -3.86
C LYS A 189 0.02 -17.49 -4.30
N ASN A 190 0.03 -16.89 -5.49
CA ASN A 190 -1.03 -16.01 -5.97
C ASN A 190 -1.81 -16.59 -7.17
N CYS A 191 -1.47 -17.80 -7.63
CA CYS A 191 -2.12 -18.46 -8.76
C CYS A 191 -3.26 -19.40 -8.31
N SER A 192 -4.48 -19.10 -8.74
CA SER A 192 -5.71 -19.86 -8.44
C SER A 192 -5.66 -21.30 -8.94
N ASP A 193 -5.09 -21.55 -10.13
CA ASP A 193 -4.95 -22.89 -10.70
C ASP A 193 -3.83 -23.71 -10.04
N CYS A 194 -2.92 -23.05 -9.30
CA CYS A 194 -1.86 -23.71 -8.51
C CYS A 194 -2.31 -24.10 -7.09
N SER A 195 -3.53 -23.71 -6.67
CA SER A 195 -4.08 -23.98 -5.33
C SER A 195 -4.20 -25.47 -5.00
N LYS A 196 -4.47 -26.33 -5.99
CA LYS A 196 -4.50 -27.80 -5.84
C LYS A 196 -3.12 -28.40 -5.48
N TYR A 197 -2.02 -27.70 -5.77
CA TYR A 197 -0.65 -28.12 -5.45
C TYR A 197 -0.14 -27.58 -4.11
N GLN A 198 -0.75 -26.51 -3.54
CA GLN A 198 -0.33 -25.92 -2.26
C GLN A 198 -0.45 -26.89 -1.07
N SER A 199 -1.33 -27.89 -1.17
CA SER A 199 -1.47 -29.00 -0.20
C SER A 199 -0.39 -30.08 -0.36
N ALA A 200 0.05 -30.36 -1.59
CA ALA A 200 1.08 -31.35 -1.89
C ALA A 200 2.51 -30.82 -1.64
N THR A 201 2.79 -29.55 -1.93
CA THR A 201 4.10 -28.93 -1.65
C THR A 201 4.31 -28.61 -0.17
N LYS A 202 3.29 -28.26 0.62
CA LYS A 202 3.50 -28.13 2.09
C LYS A 202 3.95 -29.45 2.73
N ILE A 203 3.45 -30.58 2.25
CA ILE A 203 3.84 -31.92 2.73
C ILE A 203 5.22 -32.32 2.17
N GLN A 204 5.53 -32.01 0.91
CA GLN A 204 6.86 -32.31 0.34
C GLN A 204 7.96 -31.38 0.87
N THR A 205 7.73 -30.09 1.11
CA THR A 205 8.74 -29.18 1.67
C THR A 205 9.05 -29.51 3.13
N LEU A 206 8.11 -30.11 3.87
CA LEU A 206 8.36 -30.68 5.21
C LEU A 206 9.09 -32.04 5.18
N VAL A 207 8.97 -32.80 4.08
CA VAL A 207 9.57 -34.16 3.95
C VAL A 207 10.86 -34.19 3.12
N ARG A 208 11.17 -33.13 2.36
CA ARG A 208 12.30 -33.09 1.40
C ARG A 208 13.50 -32.26 1.87
N GLY A 209 13.61 -32.00 3.15
CA GLY A 209 14.93 -32.03 3.79
C GLY A 209 15.36 -33.49 3.87
N LYS A 210 16.06 -34.01 2.85
CA LYS A 210 16.89 -35.23 2.92
C LYS A 210 17.93 -35.29 1.79
N LEU A 211 18.86 -34.35 1.83
CA LEU A 211 20.31 -34.57 1.66
C LEU A 211 20.94 -33.63 2.69
N ASP A 212 20.89 -33.95 3.97
CA ASP A 212 21.81 -34.90 4.59
C ASP A 212 21.07 -35.89 5.50
N LYS A 213 20.97 -37.16 5.10
CA LYS A 213 20.48 -38.24 5.98
C LYS A 213 21.31 -38.41 7.27
N VAL A 214 22.42 -37.69 7.41
CA VAL A 214 23.25 -37.61 8.62
C VAL A 214 22.98 -36.35 9.48
N LYS A 215 22.47 -35.23 8.91
CA LYS A 215 22.18 -33.99 9.68
C LYS A 215 20.71 -33.83 10.12
N LEU A 216 19.75 -34.41 9.40
CA LEU A 216 18.32 -34.26 9.74
C LEU A 216 17.87 -34.96 11.01
N ASN A 217 18.59 -35.98 11.47
CA ASN A 217 18.35 -36.60 12.78
C ASN A 217 18.77 -35.71 13.96
N ARG A 218 19.31 -34.50 13.69
CA ARG A 218 19.77 -33.56 14.71
C ARG A 218 18.96 -32.27 14.77
N LEU A 219 17.95 -32.07 13.92
CA LEU A 219 17.18 -30.82 13.90
C LEU A 219 15.86 -30.94 14.66
N VAL A 220 15.62 -29.98 15.55
CA VAL A 220 14.42 -29.87 16.39
C VAL A 220 13.73 -28.53 16.11
N ILE A 221 12.41 -28.53 15.98
CA ILE A 221 11.62 -27.30 15.76
C ILE A 221 11.52 -26.51 17.07
N CYS A 222 11.86 -25.22 17.01
CA CYS A 222 11.59 -24.31 18.11
C CYS A 222 10.10 -23.98 18.17
N PHE A 223 9.44 -24.31 19.28
CA PHE A 223 8.00 -24.05 19.48
C PHE A 223 7.66 -22.55 19.58
N MET A 224 8.64 -21.66 19.74
CA MET A 224 8.43 -20.20 19.84
C MET A 224 8.46 -19.49 18.47
N CYS A 225 9.36 -19.88 17.58
CA CYS A 225 9.57 -19.22 16.29
C CYS A 225 9.31 -20.11 15.06
N GLY A 226 9.08 -21.41 15.25
CA GLY A 226 8.83 -22.36 14.17
C GLY A 226 10.08 -22.79 13.37
N ASN A 227 11.25 -22.23 13.68
CA ASN A 227 12.49 -22.53 12.95
C ASN A 227 13.11 -23.87 13.38
N PRO A 228 13.73 -24.63 12.45
CA PRO A 228 14.52 -25.81 12.76
C PRO A 228 15.90 -25.42 13.30
N ILE A 229 16.26 -25.93 14.49
CA ILE A 229 17.52 -25.65 15.19
C ILE A 229 18.26 -26.97 15.48
N ASP A 230 19.59 -26.97 15.52
CA ASP A 230 20.34 -28.14 15.99
C ASP A 230 19.94 -28.47 17.44
N MET A 231 19.71 -29.75 17.72
CA MET A 231 19.27 -30.29 19.01
C MET A 231 20.20 -29.88 20.16
N ARG A 232 21.48 -29.61 19.88
CA ARG A 232 22.44 -29.13 20.89
C ARG A 232 22.28 -27.64 21.19
N GLU A 233 21.76 -26.88 20.24
CA GLU A 233 21.66 -25.42 20.31
C GLU A 233 20.25 -24.94 20.64
N ILE A 234 19.24 -25.82 20.61
CA ILE A 234 17.84 -25.47 20.86
C ILE A 234 17.60 -24.88 22.26
N VAL A 235 18.23 -25.43 23.30
CA VAL A 235 18.09 -24.90 24.66
C VAL A 235 18.72 -23.50 24.75
N SER A 236 19.91 -23.31 24.18
CA SER A 236 20.56 -22.00 24.12
C SER A 236 19.82 -21.00 23.23
N HIS A 237 19.22 -21.43 22.12
CA HIS A 237 18.38 -20.59 21.26
C HIS A 237 17.13 -20.12 22.00
N GLN A 238 16.53 -21.00 22.81
CA GLN A 238 15.34 -20.69 23.59
C GLN A 238 15.65 -19.84 24.83
N GLN A 239 16.78 -20.07 25.51
CA GLN A 239 17.12 -19.45 26.80
C GLN A 239 18.18 -18.32 26.74
N GLN A 240 19.19 -18.42 25.86
CA GLN A 240 20.43 -17.64 25.95
C GLN A 240 20.84 -16.87 24.68
N SER A 241 20.04 -16.89 23.61
CA SER A 241 20.27 -16.00 22.47
C SER A 241 18.97 -15.66 21.73
N ASN A 242 18.34 -14.60 22.24
CA ASN A 242 17.35 -13.76 21.57
C ASN A 242 15.99 -14.34 21.19
N CYS A 243 15.69 -15.64 21.14
CA CYS A 243 14.35 -16.05 20.63
C CYS A 243 13.20 -15.61 21.54
N PHE A 244 13.24 -15.92 22.85
CA PHE A 244 12.18 -15.52 23.77
C PHE A 244 12.09 -13.99 23.90
N ALA A 245 13.22 -13.33 24.15
CA ALA A 245 13.29 -11.87 24.31
C ALA A 245 12.89 -11.12 23.03
N GLN A 246 13.29 -11.58 21.85
CA GLN A 246 12.87 -11.00 20.57
C GLN A 246 11.37 -11.19 20.34
N CYS A 247 10.81 -12.35 20.68
CA CYS A 247 9.38 -12.59 20.59
C CYS A 247 8.59 -11.73 21.60
N GLU A 248 9.10 -11.47 22.80
CA GLU A 248 8.46 -10.52 23.72
C GLU A 248 8.55 -9.07 23.22
N PHE A 249 9.73 -8.65 22.76
CA PHE A 249 9.95 -7.32 22.20
C PHE A 249 9.06 -7.05 20.98
N LEU A 250 8.99 -7.99 20.03
CA LEU A 250 8.11 -7.85 18.87
C LEU A 250 6.62 -7.83 19.25
N ARG A 251 6.23 -8.52 20.33
CA ARG A 251 4.86 -8.44 20.87
C ARG A 251 4.57 -7.11 21.54
N SER A 252 5.53 -6.51 22.24
CA SER A 252 5.36 -5.18 22.85
C SER A 252 5.22 -4.08 21.80
N GLU A 253 5.89 -4.25 20.66
CA GLU A 253 5.82 -3.32 19.51
C GLU A 253 4.51 -3.38 18.72
N LEU A 254 3.66 -4.39 18.97
CA LEU A 254 2.35 -4.51 18.35
C LEU A 254 1.27 -3.76 19.15
N PRO A 255 0.24 -3.23 18.47
CA PRO A 255 -0.87 -2.53 19.12
C PRO A 255 -1.47 -3.33 20.28
N SER A 256 -1.83 -2.64 21.35
CA SER A 256 -2.46 -3.24 22.55
C SER A 256 -3.92 -3.62 22.31
N THR A 257 -4.57 -3.06 21.30
CA THR A 257 -5.96 -3.32 20.93
C THR A 257 -6.13 -3.61 19.44
N PRO A 258 -7.01 -4.55 19.08
CA PRO A 258 -7.60 -5.59 19.94
C PRO A 258 -6.55 -6.58 20.53
N SER A 259 -6.87 -7.13 21.70
CA SER A 259 -5.96 -7.92 22.55
C SER A 259 -5.42 -9.21 21.89
N ASN A 260 -6.07 -9.70 20.84
CA ASN A 260 -5.68 -10.90 20.10
C ASN A 260 -4.56 -10.67 19.06
N ILE A 261 -4.20 -9.42 18.76
CA ILE A 261 -3.14 -9.09 17.79
C ILE A 261 -1.78 -9.64 18.24
N ARG A 262 -1.49 -9.61 19.54
CA ARG A 262 -0.18 -10.00 20.09
C ARG A 262 0.03 -11.52 20.11
N GLY A 263 -1.03 -12.31 19.88
CA GLY A 263 -1.01 -13.76 20.02
C GLY A 263 -0.75 -14.22 21.46
N SER A 264 -0.80 -15.53 21.70
CA SER A 264 -0.48 -16.11 23.01
C SER A 264 1.02 -16.36 23.14
N ILE A 265 1.54 -16.37 24.38
CA ILE A 265 2.89 -16.85 24.65
C ILE A 265 2.93 -18.34 24.29
N ALA A 266 3.92 -18.74 23.50
CA ALA A 266 4.06 -20.13 23.08
C ALA A 266 4.43 -21.00 24.29
N ILE A 267 3.62 -22.01 24.57
CA ILE A 267 3.90 -23.04 25.58
C ILE A 267 4.45 -24.25 24.84
N GLY A 268 5.56 -24.80 25.31
CA GLY A 268 6.21 -25.96 24.69
C GLY A 268 5.34 -27.24 24.73
N PRO A 269 5.71 -28.28 23.96
CA PRO A 269 5.04 -29.57 24.02
C PRO A 269 5.05 -30.16 25.43
N ASP A 270 3.97 -30.85 25.81
CA ASP A 270 3.90 -31.59 27.07
C ASP A 270 5.00 -32.66 27.12
N SER A 271 5.89 -32.57 28.12
CA SER A 271 7.07 -33.42 28.21
C SER A 271 6.76 -34.89 28.52
N ASN A 272 5.58 -35.18 29.08
CA ASN A 272 5.13 -36.54 29.34
C ASN A 272 4.64 -37.22 28.05
N SER A 273 3.91 -36.48 27.21
CA SER A 273 3.35 -36.98 25.95
C SER A 273 4.36 -36.92 24.80
N PHE A 274 5.25 -35.92 24.81
CA PHE A 274 6.25 -35.65 23.77
C PHE A 274 7.61 -35.34 24.42
N PRO A 275 8.33 -36.38 24.88
CA PRO A 275 9.63 -36.18 25.53
C PRO A 275 10.63 -35.54 24.57
N PHE A 276 11.51 -34.70 25.13
CA PHE A 276 12.52 -34.00 24.34
C PHE A 276 13.48 -35.03 23.68
N PRO A 277 13.68 -34.96 22.35
CA PRO A 277 14.48 -35.94 21.64
C PRO A 277 15.97 -35.79 21.95
N SER A 278 16.66 -36.92 22.11
CA SER A 278 18.11 -37.04 22.28
C SER A 278 18.79 -37.57 21.02
N GLN A 279 20.12 -37.56 20.99
CA GLN A 279 20.89 -38.13 19.85
C GLN A 279 20.61 -39.62 19.58
N SER A 280 20.08 -40.35 20.58
CA SER A 280 19.68 -41.76 20.45
C SER A 280 18.20 -41.96 20.13
N SER A 281 17.42 -40.88 20.01
CA SER A 281 15.99 -40.96 19.73
C SER A 281 15.70 -41.46 18.32
N SER A 282 14.63 -42.24 18.18
CA SER A 282 14.19 -42.74 16.87
C SER A 282 13.71 -41.59 15.98
N ALA A 283 13.81 -41.80 14.66
CA ALA A 283 13.30 -40.82 13.68
C ALA A 283 11.82 -40.50 13.89
N GLU A 284 11.03 -41.48 14.35
CA GLU A 284 9.61 -41.28 14.66
C GLU A 284 9.40 -40.42 15.93
N SER A 285 10.22 -40.60 16.97
CA SER A 285 10.14 -39.78 18.18
C SER A 285 10.50 -38.32 17.90
N LEU A 286 11.53 -38.10 17.08
CA LEU A 286 11.94 -36.76 16.64
C LEU A 286 10.83 -36.09 15.81
N ARG A 287 10.17 -36.86 14.95
CA ARG A 287 9.05 -36.39 14.14
C ARG A 287 7.85 -35.98 15.00
N LEU A 288 7.44 -36.84 15.94
CA LEU A 288 6.32 -36.55 16.85
C LEU A 288 6.56 -35.31 17.69
N TYR A 289 7.78 -35.15 18.23
CA TYR A 289 8.15 -33.93 18.95
C TYR A 289 8.08 -32.68 18.05
N ASN A 290 8.63 -32.75 16.83
CA ASN A 290 8.61 -31.63 15.90
C ASN A 290 7.20 -31.24 15.45
N GLU A 291 6.30 -32.22 15.25
CA GLU A 291 4.89 -31.99 14.93
C GLU A 291 4.16 -31.31 16.12
N ALA A 292 4.44 -31.74 17.35
CA ALA A 292 3.89 -31.10 18.56
C ALA A 292 4.41 -29.67 18.73
N ALA A 293 5.73 -29.44 18.57
CA ALA A 293 6.34 -28.12 18.68
C ALA A 293 5.81 -27.13 17.63
N LEU A 294 5.58 -27.59 16.39
CA LEU A 294 5.00 -26.77 15.33
C LEU A 294 3.53 -26.42 15.61
N SER A 295 2.79 -27.32 16.26
CA SER A 295 1.42 -27.07 16.69
C SER A 295 1.36 -26.00 17.77
N CYS A 296 2.26 -26.07 18.77
CA CYS A 296 2.44 -25.02 19.78
C CYS A 296 2.74 -23.65 19.14
N TYR A 297 3.67 -23.61 18.18
CA TYR A 297 4.00 -22.40 17.44
C TYR A 297 2.79 -21.80 16.71
N ARG A 298 2.05 -22.61 15.94
CA ARG A 298 0.87 -22.15 15.17
C ARG A 298 -0.22 -21.57 16.07
N LEU A 299 -0.42 -22.16 17.25
CA LEU A 299 -1.37 -21.65 18.23
C LEU A 299 -0.93 -20.28 18.78
N SER A 300 0.37 -20.06 18.91
CA SER A 300 0.97 -18.80 19.38
C SER A 300 1.04 -17.67 18.33
N MET A 301 0.77 -17.97 17.05
CA MET A 301 0.77 -16.96 15.98
C MET A 301 -0.28 -15.87 16.21
N CYS A 302 0.05 -14.66 15.77
CA CYS A 302 -0.83 -13.50 15.81
C CYS A 302 -2.03 -13.71 14.88
N VAL A 303 -3.22 -13.29 15.32
CA VAL A 303 -4.42 -13.30 14.47
C VAL A 303 -4.69 -11.88 14.01
N CYS A 304 -4.70 -11.66 12.70
CA CYS A 304 -5.05 -10.35 12.15
C CYS A 304 -6.51 -10.02 12.52
N PRO A 305 -6.78 -8.84 13.08
CA PRO A 305 -8.14 -8.48 13.49
C PRO A 305 -9.04 -8.21 12.29
N ILE A 306 -8.45 -7.86 11.14
CA ILE A 306 -9.14 -7.54 9.90
C ILE A 306 -9.43 -8.83 9.12
N CYS A 307 -8.40 -9.51 8.58
CA CYS A 307 -8.60 -10.68 7.73
C CYS A 307 -8.67 -12.03 8.45
N LYS A 308 -8.57 -12.05 9.79
CA LYS A 308 -8.57 -13.27 10.65
C LYS A 308 -7.46 -14.30 10.35
N SER A 309 -6.54 -14.00 9.44
CA SER A 309 -5.42 -14.87 9.11
C SER A 309 -4.42 -14.95 10.26
N ARG A 310 -3.83 -16.13 10.46
CA ARG A 310 -2.68 -16.32 11.36
C ARG A 310 -1.43 -15.85 10.65
N VAL A 311 -0.73 -14.88 11.23
CA VAL A 311 0.47 -14.27 10.67
C VAL A 311 1.61 -14.40 11.67
N ASP A 312 2.82 -14.61 11.16
CA ASP A 312 4.02 -14.63 11.98
C ASP A 312 4.19 -13.27 12.69
N LEU A 313 4.66 -13.33 13.94
CA LEU A 313 4.78 -12.16 14.81
C LEU A 313 5.62 -11.02 14.19
N ASP A 314 6.73 -11.36 13.52
CA ASP A 314 7.64 -10.43 12.84
C ASP A 314 7.04 -9.81 11.57
N LYS A 315 6.02 -10.45 10.99
CA LYS A 315 5.36 -10.02 9.75
C LYS A 315 4.07 -9.26 10.01
N MET A 316 3.48 -9.39 11.21
CA MET A 316 2.19 -8.79 11.53
C MET A 316 2.17 -7.27 11.35
N LYS A 317 3.23 -6.55 11.75
CA LYS A 317 3.31 -5.08 11.59
C LYS A 317 3.22 -4.67 10.11
N ARG A 318 3.97 -5.35 9.22
CA ARG A 318 3.91 -5.09 7.77
C ARG A 318 2.61 -5.56 7.14
N HIS A 319 2.04 -6.66 7.63
CA HIS A 319 0.75 -7.17 7.20
C HIS A 319 -0.37 -6.17 7.50
N LEU A 320 -0.37 -5.56 8.69
CA LEU A 320 -1.33 -4.50 9.06
C LEU A 320 -1.12 -3.22 8.22
N GLN A 321 0.13 -2.85 7.92
CA GLN A 321 0.45 -1.64 7.14
C GLN A 321 0.10 -1.73 5.66
N ARG A 322 0.00 -2.93 5.08
CA ARG A 322 -0.19 -3.14 3.63
C ARG A 322 -1.52 -3.82 3.25
N HIS A 323 -2.16 -4.47 4.21
CA HIS A 323 -3.43 -5.22 4.16
C HIS A 323 -3.94 -5.65 2.76
N ASP A 324 -3.20 -6.58 2.14
CA ASP A 324 -3.30 -7.00 0.73
C ASP A 324 -3.90 -8.44 0.63
N CYS A 325 -5.19 -8.61 0.91
CA CYS A 325 -5.85 -9.94 0.98
C CYS A 325 -6.90 -10.13 -0.13
N ASN A 326 -6.74 -11.16 -0.97
CA ASN A 326 -7.65 -11.57 -2.07
C ASN A 326 -8.92 -12.33 -1.60
N GLY A 327 -9.61 -11.82 -0.59
CA GLY A 327 -10.99 -12.19 -0.26
C GLY A 327 -11.71 -10.89 0.00
N GLU A 328 -12.91 -10.72 -0.57
CA GLU A 328 -13.71 -9.48 -0.53
C GLU A 328 -13.32 -8.62 0.68
N VAL A 329 -12.59 -7.54 0.39
CA VAL A 329 -12.30 -6.52 1.39
C VAL A 329 -13.65 -6.12 1.91
N ASP A 330 -13.85 -6.31 3.21
CA ASP A 330 -14.95 -5.71 3.90
C ASP A 330 -14.72 -4.19 3.84
N ARG A 331 -15.15 -3.61 2.73
CA ARG A 331 -15.10 -2.18 2.44
C ARG A 331 -16.13 -1.44 3.28
N SER A 332 -16.89 -2.12 4.11
CA SER A 332 -17.79 -1.50 5.04
C SER A 332 -17.04 -1.04 6.29
N LEU A 333 -17.28 0.19 6.70
CA LEU A 333 -17.02 0.64 8.05
C LEU A 333 -18.10 0.03 8.95
N HIS A 334 -17.70 -0.80 9.91
CA HIS A 334 -18.62 -1.40 10.86
C HIS A 334 -18.73 -0.56 12.12
N TRP A 335 -19.96 -0.36 12.59
CA TRP A 335 -20.18 0.25 13.90
C TRP A 335 -19.66 -0.68 15.00
N VAL A 336 -18.94 -0.11 15.96
CA VAL A 336 -18.48 -0.78 17.18
C VAL A 336 -18.78 0.12 18.36
N ASP A 337 -19.05 -0.45 19.54
CA ASP A 337 -19.42 0.28 20.76
C ASP A 337 -18.41 1.37 21.17
N GLN A 338 -17.16 1.28 20.69
CA GLN A 338 -16.12 2.28 20.94
C GLN A 338 -16.40 3.63 20.26
N LEU A 339 -17.20 3.61 19.18
CA LEU A 339 -17.66 4.77 18.43
C LEU A 339 -18.86 5.46 19.09
N ASP A 340 -19.48 4.87 20.11
CA ASP A 340 -20.55 5.54 20.83
C ASP A 340 -19.96 6.74 21.62
N CYS A 341 -20.53 7.93 21.38
CA CYS A 341 -20.28 9.14 22.18
C CYS A 341 -21.18 9.19 23.41
N GLY A 342 -22.18 8.30 23.49
CA GLY A 342 -23.08 8.16 24.63
C GLY A 342 -24.28 9.10 24.58
N ILE A 343 -24.54 9.74 23.44
CA ILE A 343 -25.71 10.56 23.18
C ILE A 343 -26.50 9.92 22.04
N ILE A 344 -27.67 9.36 22.35
CA ILE A 344 -28.51 8.59 21.39
C ILE A 344 -28.72 9.37 20.08
N ARG A 345 -29.09 10.65 20.20
CA ARG A 345 -29.27 11.56 19.06
C ARG A 345 -28.07 11.59 18.11
N ILE A 346 -26.85 11.69 18.65
CA ILE A 346 -25.61 11.76 17.87
C ILE A 346 -25.22 10.37 17.35
N ASP A 347 -25.25 9.35 18.22
CA ASP A 347 -24.88 7.98 17.88
C ASP A 347 -25.75 7.40 16.75
N ASP A 348 -27.04 7.71 16.72
CA ASP A 348 -27.95 7.24 15.67
C ASP A 348 -27.69 7.95 14.33
N ILE A 349 -27.33 9.23 14.34
CA ILE A 349 -26.93 9.95 13.12
C ILE A 349 -25.58 9.41 12.61
N HIS A 350 -24.61 9.17 13.48
CA HIS A 350 -23.34 8.55 13.10
C HIS A 350 -23.53 7.18 12.44
N LYS A 351 -24.36 6.32 13.02
CA LYS A 351 -24.72 5.02 12.40
C LYS A 351 -25.34 5.21 11.02
N ALA A 352 -26.21 6.20 10.86
CA ALA A 352 -26.81 6.53 9.56
C ALA A 352 -25.77 7.04 8.54
N LEU A 353 -24.78 7.83 8.96
CA LEU A 353 -23.66 8.30 8.13
C LEU A 353 -22.75 7.14 7.70
N VAL A 354 -22.41 6.24 8.63
CA VAL A 354 -21.64 5.02 8.34
C VAL A 354 -22.36 4.16 7.30
N ASN A 355 -23.66 3.97 7.46
CA ASN A 355 -24.47 3.21 6.49
C ASN A 355 -24.52 3.90 5.11
N HIS A 356 -24.67 5.23 5.06
CA HIS A 356 -24.64 5.97 3.80
C HIS A 356 -23.29 5.86 3.10
N LEU A 357 -22.19 5.97 3.85
CA LEU A 357 -20.84 5.80 3.31
C LEU A 357 -20.63 4.41 2.73
N ASN A 358 -21.07 3.37 3.46
CA ASN A 358 -20.98 1.99 3.02
C ASN A 358 -21.78 1.75 1.73
N GLU A 359 -22.97 2.34 1.59
CA GLU A 359 -23.75 2.23 0.36
C GLU A 359 -23.13 3.04 -0.78
N LEU A 360 -22.57 4.23 -0.52
CA LEU A 360 -21.84 5.01 -1.54
C LEU A 360 -20.67 4.21 -2.11
N ILE A 361 -19.84 3.60 -1.23
CA ILE A 361 -18.73 2.73 -1.64
C ILE A 361 -19.25 1.54 -2.44
N SER A 362 -20.35 0.93 -1.98
CA SER A 362 -20.94 -0.21 -2.67
C SER A 362 -21.47 0.16 -4.06
N CYS A 363 -22.10 1.32 -4.22
CA CYS A 363 -22.53 1.83 -5.52
C CYS A 363 -21.35 1.99 -6.49
N TYR A 364 -20.22 2.49 -6.00
CA TYR A 364 -18.99 2.59 -6.79
C TYR A 364 -18.45 1.22 -7.19
N VAL A 365 -18.38 0.26 -6.26
CA VAL A 365 -17.92 -1.11 -6.54
C VAL A 365 -18.82 -1.82 -7.55
N ARG A 366 -20.13 -1.58 -7.47
CA ARG A 366 -21.13 -2.15 -8.40
C ARG A 366 -21.17 -1.44 -9.76
N ASN A 367 -20.38 -0.38 -9.97
CA ASN A 367 -20.46 0.49 -11.16
C ASN A 367 -21.90 0.95 -11.45
N GLU A 368 -22.61 1.41 -10.41
CA GLU A 368 -23.96 1.95 -10.54
C GLU A 368 -24.03 3.16 -11.48
N SER A 369 -25.24 3.51 -11.93
CA SER A 369 -25.45 4.63 -12.84
C SER A 369 -24.98 5.96 -12.24
N PHE A 370 -24.60 6.90 -13.11
CA PHE A 370 -24.19 8.24 -12.71
C PHE A 370 -25.24 8.94 -11.84
N ASP A 371 -26.51 8.91 -12.24
CA ASP A 371 -27.61 9.51 -11.47
C ASP A 371 -27.70 8.93 -10.06
N LYS A 372 -27.47 7.61 -9.92
CA LYS A 372 -27.46 6.94 -8.63
C LYS A 372 -26.27 7.40 -7.80
N LEU A 373 -25.06 7.42 -8.35
CA LEU A 373 -23.85 7.91 -7.67
C LEU A 373 -23.97 9.38 -7.25
N GLN A 374 -24.46 10.25 -8.14
CA GLN A 374 -24.73 11.66 -7.85
C GLN A 374 -25.74 11.80 -6.71
N SER A 375 -26.84 11.04 -6.74
CA SER A 375 -27.84 11.07 -5.66
C SER A 375 -27.26 10.61 -4.31
N MET A 376 -26.35 9.62 -4.32
CA MET A 376 -25.68 9.15 -3.11
C MET A 376 -24.73 10.21 -2.54
N TRP A 377 -23.95 10.87 -3.38
CA TRP A 377 -23.05 11.95 -2.97
C TRP A 377 -23.80 13.15 -2.37
N ILE A 378 -24.86 13.59 -3.03
CA ILE A 378 -25.73 14.67 -2.54
C ILE A 378 -26.39 14.24 -1.22
N GLY A 379 -26.82 12.98 -1.11
CA GLY A 379 -27.33 12.39 0.13
C GLY A 379 -26.31 12.46 1.26
N THR A 380 -25.08 11.99 1.04
CA THR A 380 -23.99 12.05 2.03
C THR A 380 -23.74 13.48 2.48
N LEU A 381 -23.60 14.43 1.54
CA LEU A 381 -23.39 15.84 1.86
C LEU A 381 -24.54 16.43 2.70
N SER A 382 -25.79 16.09 2.35
CA SER A 382 -26.99 16.53 3.07
C SER A 382 -27.03 16.00 4.50
N HIS A 383 -26.74 14.71 4.68
CA HIS A 383 -26.70 14.07 6.00
C HIS A 383 -25.57 14.65 6.86
N THR A 384 -24.38 14.82 6.30
CA THR A 384 -23.23 15.40 7.02
C THR A 384 -23.50 16.83 7.48
N ASN A 385 -24.07 17.69 6.63
CA ASN A 385 -24.39 19.06 7.02
C ASN A 385 -25.42 19.13 8.14
N THR A 386 -26.49 18.31 8.04
CA THR A 386 -27.56 18.29 9.04
C THR A 386 -27.04 17.79 10.39
N HIS A 387 -26.16 16.78 10.35
CA HIS A 387 -25.47 16.28 11.53
C HIS A 387 -24.62 17.36 12.21
N PHE A 388 -23.76 18.05 11.45
CA PHE A 388 -22.92 19.12 11.99
C PHE A 388 -23.74 20.30 12.52
N ALA A 389 -24.84 20.67 11.84
CA ALA A 389 -25.76 21.69 12.34
C ALA A 389 -26.37 21.30 13.68
N ASP A 390 -26.72 20.02 13.85
CA ASP A 390 -27.27 19.51 15.09
C ASP A 390 -26.25 19.52 16.24
N GLU A 391 -25.01 19.09 15.99
CA GLU A 391 -23.95 19.13 17.00
C GLU A 391 -23.59 20.55 17.39
N GLU A 392 -23.50 21.48 16.43
CA GLU A 392 -23.23 22.89 16.71
C GLU A 392 -24.37 23.53 17.53
N MET A 393 -25.62 23.18 17.24
CA MET A 393 -26.76 23.59 18.06
C MET A 393 -26.65 23.04 19.50
N LEU A 394 -26.29 21.75 19.66
CA LEU A 394 -26.10 21.15 20.99
C LEU A 394 -24.96 21.81 21.75
N MET A 395 -23.81 21.98 21.10
CA MET A 395 -22.67 22.67 21.67
C MET A 395 -23.05 24.10 22.12
N GLN A 396 -23.92 24.81 21.38
CA GLN A 396 -24.34 26.18 21.70
C GLN A 396 -25.30 26.16 22.90
N ARG A 397 -26.25 25.23 22.89
CA ARG A 397 -27.24 25.05 23.96
C ARG A 397 -26.58 24.73 25.30
N PHE A 398 -25.58 23.84 25.30
CA PHE A 398 -24.89 23.40 26.51
C PHE A 398 -23.65 24.23 26.87
N GLN A 399 -23.34 25.28 26.10
CA GLN A 399 -22.20 26.18 26.33
C GLN A 399 -20.87 25.42 26.35
N TYR A 400 -20.62 24.65 25.30
CA TYR A 400 -19.35 23.93 25.13
C TYR A 400 -18.16 24.89 25.10
N GLU A 401 -17.03 24.49 25.69
CA GLU A 401 -15.89 25.38 25.93
C GLU A 401 -15.38 26.05 24.64
N ASP A 402 -15.25 27.40 24.65
CA ASP A 402 -14.89 28.22 23.47
C ASP A 402 -13.65 27.71 22.72
N SER A 403 -12.64 27.22 23.46
CA SER A 403 -11.40 26.71 22.87
C SER A 403 -11.58 25.38 22.11
N ALA A 404 -12.50 24.53 22.55
CA ALA A 404 -12.83 23.27 21.89
C ALA A 404 -13.89 23.48 20.79
N TRP A 405 -14.84 24.39 21.03
CA TRP A 405 -15.88 24.82 20.09
C TRP A 405 -15.32 25.24 18.73
N GLY A 406 -14.35 26.16 18.71
CA GLY A 406 -13.79 26.67 17.46
C GLY A 406 -13.06 25.59 16.65
N ILE A 407 -12.29 24.73 17.33
CA ILE A 407 -11.54 23.64 16.68
C ILE A 407 -12.50 22.59 16.10
N HIS A 408 -13.57 22.26 16.82
CA HIS A 408 -14.56 21.30 16.36
C HIS A 408 -15.25 21.79 15.08
N ARG A 409 -15.78 23.03 15.10
CA ARG A 409 -16.44 23.66 13.96
C ARG A 409 -15.54 23.81 12.74
N GLN A 410 -14.26 24.11 12.94
CA GLN A 410 -13.29 24.18 11.84
C GLN A 410 -13.15 22.83 11.13
N LYS A 411 -13.14 21.71 11.87
CA LYS A 411 -13.10 20.36 11.27
C LYS A 411 -14.34 20.06 10.44
N HIS A 412 -15.52 20.52 10.86
CA HIS A 412 -16.75 20.39 10.07
C HIS A 412 -16.62 21.05 8.70
N VAL A 413 -16.17 22.31 8.69
CA VAL A 413 -15.96 23.08 7.45
C VAL A 413 -14.95 22.39 6.53
N GLU A 414 -13.82 21.92 7.08
CA GLU A 414 -12.80 21.21 6.31
C GLU A 414 -13.34 19.96 5.62
N LEU A 415 -14.14 19.14 6.32
CA LEU A 415 -14.73 17.96 5.70
C LEU A 415 -15.70 18.33 4.58
N ILE A 416 -16.59 19.30 4.79
CA ILE A 416 -17.56 19.71 3.77
C ILE A 416 -16.84 20.19 2.51
N CYS A 417 -15.80 21.01 2.66
CA CYS A 417 -15.00 21.48 1.52
C CYS A 417 -14.35 20.31 0.77
N ILE A 418 -13.83 19.30 1.47
CA ILE A 418 -13.23 18.11 0.84
C ILE A 418 -14.29 17.28 0.12
N LEU A 419 -15.46 17.05 0.73
CA LEU A 419 -16.57 16.33 0.10
C LEU A 419 -17.03 17.05 -1.17
N LEU A 420 -17.15 18.37 -1.15
CA LEU A 420 -17.52 19.15 -2.33
C LEU A 420 -16.50 19.01 -3.46
N ARG A 421 -15.20 18.96 -3.15
CA ARG A 421 -14.15 18.71 -4.16
C ARG A 421 -14.28 17.32 -4.78
N PHE A 422 -14.61 16.29 -3.99
CA PHE A 422 -14.86 14.95 -4.53
C PHE A 422 -16.11 14.90 -5.42
N ILE A 423 -17.17 15.61 -5.02
CA ILE A 423 -18.40 15.73 -5.81
C ILE A 423 -18.10 16.43 -7.13
N ASP A 424 -17.41 17.56 -7.09
CA ASP A 424 -17.03 18.32 -8.30
C ASP A 424 -16.21 17.46 -9.27
N GLN A 425 -15.21 16.74 -8.76
CA GLN A 425 -14.45 15.78 -9.58
C GLN A 425 -15.36 14.69 -10.17
N ALA A 426 -16.28 14.12 -9.39
CA ALA A 426 -17.19 13.07 -9.85
C ALA A 426 -18.17 13.55 -10.94
N LEU A 427 -18.63 14.80 -10.86
CA LEU A 427 -19.59 15.37 -11.81
C LEU A 427 -18.90 15.88 -13.09
N ASN A 428 -17.73 16.52 -12.99
CA ASN A 428 -16.98 17.05 -14.13
C ASN A 428 -16.45 15.95 -15.08
N ILE A 429 -16.25 14.73 -14.60
CA ILE A 429 -15.93 13.56 -15.44
C ILE A 429 -17.06 13.25 -16.43
N ASN A 430 -18.32 13.39 -16.00
CA ASN A 430 -19.46 12.92 -16.77
C ASN A 430 -19.90 13.93 -17.84
N GLU A 431 -19.69 15.23 -17.63
CA GLU A 431 -19.89 16.24 -18.69
C GLU A 431 -18.93 16.04 -19.87
N ASN A 432 -17.67 15.68 -19.58
CA ASN A 432 -16.66 15.39 -20.61
C ASN A 432 -16.98 14.08 -21.38
N ASN A 433 -17.51 13.06 -20.70
CA ASN A 433 -17.92 11.80 -21.34
C ASN A 433 -19.20 11.96 -22.19
N ASN A 434 -20.17 12.79 -21.75
CA ASN A 434 -21.38 13.07 -22.51
C ASN A 434 -21.10 13.90 -23.79
N ASN A 435 -20.10 14.78 -23.77
CA ASN A 435 -19.65 15.48 -24.98
C ASN A 435 -18.92 14.56 -25.97
N TYR A 436 -18.25 13.51 -25.50
CA TYR A 436 -17.55 12.54 -26.36
C TYR A 436 -18.52 11.57 -27.08
N ASN A 437 -19.66 11.26 -26.45
CA ASN A 437 -20.70 10.41 -27.03
C ASN A 437 -21.52 11.08 -28.16
N ASN A 438 -21.37 12.39 -28.37
CA ASN A 438 -21.99 13.09 -29.50
C ASN A 438 -21.10 13.19 -30.75
N ILE A 439 -19.87 12.65 -30.73
CA ILE A 439 -18.90 12.79 -31.84
C ILE A 439 -18.40 11.45 -32.43
N SER A 440 -18.82 10.28 -31.92
CA SER A 440 -18.29 9.00 -32.41
C SER A 440 -19.35 7.98 -32.85
N ASN A 441 -19.96 8.25 -34.01
CA ASN A 441 -20.14 7.21 -35.02
C ASN A 441 -18.77 6.95 -35.67
N ASN A 442 -17.89 6.19 -35.01
CA ASN A 442 -16.88 5.42 -35.73
C ASN A 442 -16.22 4.38 -34.83
N ASN A 443 -16.24 3.16 -35.34
CA ASN A 443 -15.58 2.00 -34.78
C ASN A 443 -14.07 2.26 -34.63
N ASN A 444 -13.56 2.22 -33.41
CA ASN A 444 -12.31 1.54 -33.10
C ASN A 444 -12.16 1.38 -31.59
N SER A 445 -12.30 0.12 -31.17
CA SER A 445 -11.83 -0.38 -29.90
C SER A 445 -10.31 -0.22 -29.85
N ASN A 446 -9.81 0.69 -29.01
CA ASN A 446 -8.53 0.52 -28.32
C ASN A 446 -8.40 1.53 -27.17
N ASN A 447 -8.22 0.96 -25.98
CA ASN A 447 -7.67 1.51 -24.75
C ASN A 447 -7.04 2.91 -24.84
N ASN A 448 -7.49 3.81 -23.97
CA ASN A 448 -6.60 4.77 -23.31
C ASN A 448 -7.09 5.08 -21.89
N ASN A 449 -6.23 4.73 -20.93
CA ASN A 449 -6.33 5.10 -19.52
C ASN A 449 -6.19 6.62 -19.37
N ASN A 450 -7.31 7.33 -19.38
CA ASN A 450 -7.38 8.71 -18.90
C ASN A 450 -7.59 8.68 -17.38
N ASN A 451 -6.51 8.86 -16.61
CA ASN A 451 -6.54 9.04 -15.15
C ASN A 451 -7.13 10.42 -14.76
N ASN A 452 -8.38 10.69 -15.16
CA ASN A 452 -9.18 11.82 -14.69
C ASN A 452 -10.32 11.37 -13.77
N GLY A 453 -10.34 10.10 -13.34
CA GLY A 453 -11.38 9.53 -12.47
C GLY A 453 -11.18 9.83 -10.99
N VAL A 454 -12.27 10.05 -10.24
CA VAL A 454 -12.24 10.04 -8.76
C VAL A 454 -11.71 8.70 -8.28
N ASN A 455 -10.61 8.70 -7.53
CA ASN A 455 -10.06 7.48 -6.95
C ASN A 455 -10.91 7.07 -5.73
N VAL A 456 -11.82 6.10 -5.95
CA VAL A 456 -12.73 5.59 -4.92
C VAL A 456 -11.99 5.09 -3.68
N ASN A 457 -10.80 4.49 -3.84
CA ASN A 457 -10.01 4.02 -2.70
C ASN A 457 -9.47 5.19 -1.87
N GLN A 458 -9.14 6.32 -2.51
CA GLN A 458 -8.71 7.54 -1.81
C GLN A 458 -9.87 8.15 -1.02
N VAL A 459 -11.06 8.23 -1.62
CA VAL A 459 -12.29 8.68 -0.94
C VAL A 459 -12.60 7.76 0.24
N GLU A 460 -12.64 6.45 0.01
CA GLU A 460 -12.94 5.44 1.03
C GLU A 460 -11.97 5.56 2.22
N SER A 461 -10.66 5.59 1.95
CA SER A 461 -9.64 5.68 2.99
C SER A 461 -9.74 6.99 3.77
N PHE A 462 -9.97 8.11 3.08
CA PHE A 462 -10.06 9.42 3.71
C PHE A 462 -11.28 9.53 4.62
N VAL A 463 -12.48 9.22 4.10
CA VAL A 463 -13.72 9.41 4.86
C VAL A 463 -13.78 8.45 6.05
N LYS A 464 -13.29 7.20 5.90
CA LYS A 464 -13.21 6.26 7.03
C LYS A 464 -12.28 6.75 8.15
N SER A 465 -11.09 7.23 7.79
CA SER A 465 -10.12 7.75 8.78
C SER A 465 -10.69 8.97 9.49
N TRP A 466 -11.18 9.94 8.70
CA TRP A 466 -11.73 11.18 9.23
C TRP A 466 -12.90 10.91 10.18
N LEU A 467 -13.88 10.11 9.75
CA LEU A 467 -15.08 9.82 10.55
C LEU A 467 -14.72 9.08 11.85
N THR A 468 -13.81 8.10 11.78
CA THR A 468 -13.38 7.36 12.97
C THR A 468 -12.64 8.25 13.97
N GLU A 469 -11.72 9.09 13.49
CA GLU A 469 -10.92 9.97 14.35
C GLU A 469 -11.75 11.13 14.93
N HIS A 470 -12.73 11.63 14.17
CA HIS A 470 -13.65 12.68 14.61
C HIS A 470 -14.59 12.17 15.70
N ILE A 471 -15.23 11.01 15.49
CA ILE A 471 -16.11 10.39 16.47
C ILE A 471 -15.37 10.08 17.77
N ILE A 472 -14.19 9.45 17.68
CA ILE A 472 -13.45 9.02 18.87
C ILE A 472 -12.87 10.20 19.66
N GLY A 473 -12.52 11.29 18.97
CA GLY A 473 -11.93 12.47 19.61
C GLY A 473 -12.99 13.53 19.90
N PRO A 474 -13.18 14.50 18.98
CA PRO A 474 -14.14 15.59 19.13
C PRO A 474 -15.54 15.19 19.65
N ASP A 475 -16.21 14.22 19.02
CA ASP A 475 -17.65 13.99 19.27
C ASP A 475 -17.86 13.28 20.61
N LYS A 476 -16.95 12.37 20.95
CA LYS A 476 -16.93 11.73 22.28
C LYS A 476 -16.66 12.74 23.39
N ALA A 477 -15.74 13.69 23.17
CA ALA A 477 -15.50 14.75 24.13
C ALA A 477 -16.73 15.66 24.31
N LEU A 478 -17.47 15.93 23.23
CA LEU A 478 -18.75 16.62 23.28
C LEU A 478 -19.80 15.80 24.06
N GLY A 479 -19.95 14.51 23.75
CA GLY A 479 -20.90 13.63 24.42
C GLY A 479 -20.66 13.53 25.92
N GLU A 480 -19.41 13.34 26.34
CA GLU A 480 -19.01 13.33 27.75
C GLU A 480 -19.29 14.66 28.45
N PHE A 481 -19.12 15.80 27.74
CA PHE A 481 -19.45 17.11 28.27
C PHE A 481 -20.96 17.27 28.45
N ILE A 482 -21.75 16.99 27.41
CA ILE A 482 -23.22 17.09 27.45
C ILE A 482 -23.78 16.25 28.60
N GLN A 483 -23.34 14.99 28.75
CA GLN A 483 -23.79 14.12 29.84
C GLN A 483 -23.59 14.71 31.24
N ARG A 484 -22.56 15.55 31.44
CA ARG A 484 -22.32 16.24 32.72
C ARG A 484 -23.20 17.48 32.90
N CYS A 485 -23.69 18.06 31.81
CA CYS A 485 -24.48 19.28 31.77
C CYS A 485 -26.01 19.04 31.76
N VAL A 486 -26.46 17.83 31.43
CA VAL A 486 -27.90 17.50 31.42
C VAL A 486 -28.49 17.63 32.82
N VAL A 487 -29.48 18.51 32.96
CA VAL A 487 -30.14 18.80 34.24
C VAL A 487 -31.67 18.77 34.17
N SER A 488 -32.26 18.69 32.98
CA SER A 488 -33.72 18.76 32.79
C SER A 488 -34.28 17.59 31.97
N ASP A 489 -35.54 17.22 32.25
CA ASP A 489 -36.27 16.23 31.46
C ASP A 489 -36.42 16.65 29.99
N SER A 490 -36.49 17.96 29.72
CA SER A 490 -36.52 18.49 28.35
C SER A 490 -35.20 18.26 27.60
N ASP A 491 -34.06 18.38 28.28
CA ASP A 491 -32.75 18.10 27.67
C ASP A 491 -32.61 16.60 27.39
N GLN A 492 -33.06 15.74 28.32
CA GLN A 492 -33.04 14.30 28.10
C GLN A 492 -33.95 13.87 26.93
N GLN A 493 -35.13 14.49 26.79
CA GLN A 493 -36.01 14.24 25.65
C GLN A 493 -35.38 14.67 24.33
N LEU A 494 -34.72 15.84 24.30
CA LEU A 494 -34.00 16.32 23.12
C LEU A 494 -32.90 15.33 22.70
N LEU A 495 -32.06 14.89 23.65
CA LEU A 495 -30.94 13.99 23.40
C LEU A 495 -31.36 12.55 23.04
N ASN A 496 -32.59 12.17 23.34
CA ASN A 496 -33.19 10.89 22.95
C ASN A 496 -34.00 10.96 21.65
N SER A 497 -34.01 12.12 20.98
CA SER A 497 -34.73 12.34 19.72
C SER A 497 -33.74 12.59 18.59
N VAL A 498 -34.02 12.06 17.39
CA VAL A 498 -33.19 12.27 16.19
C VAL A 498 -33.77 13.46 15.39
N PRO A 499 -32.94 14.38 14.85
CA PRO A 499 -33.41 15.45 13.97
C PRO A 499 -34.06 14.90 12.70
N ASP A 500 -34.90 15.70 12.06
CA ASP A 500 -35.47 15.36 10.76
C ASP A 500 -34.39 15.42 9.67
N MET A 501 -33.87 14.25 9.30
CA MET A 501 -32.84 14.11 8.26
C MET A 501 -33.41 14.20 6.83
N SER A 502 -34.72 14.38 6.65
CA SER A 502 -35.34 14.51 5.32
C SER A 502 -35.04 15.84 4.64
N LYS A 503 -34.67 16.86 5.42
CA LYS A 503 -34.27 18.19 4.96
C LYS A 503 -32.81 18.43 5.28
N MET A 504 -32.10 19.04 4.34
CA MET A 504 -30.74 19.49 4.58
C MET A 504 -30.77 20.75 5.43
N VAL A 505 -30.09 20.72 6.58
CA VAL A 505 -29.82 21.92 7.40
C VAL A 505 -28.34 22.26 7.26
N VAL A 506 -28.02 23.53 6.98
CA VAL A 506 -26.64 23.98 6.81
C VAL A 506 -26.04 24.33 8.18
N ALA A 507 -24.86 23.81 8.48
CA ALA A 507 -24.18 24.09 9.74
C ALA A 507 -23.80 25.59 9.85
N PRO A 508 -23.98 26.22 11.02
CA PRO A 508 -23.60 27.63 11.24
C PRO A 508 -22.14 27.92 10.90
N SER A 509 -21.22 27.01 11.21
CA SER A 509 -19.79 27.12 10.87
C SER A 509 -19.54 27.29 9.39
N LEU A 510 -20.31 26.57 8.57
CA LEU A 510 -20.20 26.65 7.13
C LEU A 510 -20.78 27.96 6.60
N LEU A 511 -21.88 28.44 7.16
CA LEU A 511 -22.43 29.76 6.82
C LEU A 511 -21.45 30.88 7.18
N GLU A 512 -20.85 30.81 8.37
CA GLU A 512 -19.81 31.74 8.81
C GLU A 512 -18.63 31.75 7.85
N TYR A 513 -18.10 30.57 7.51
CA TYR A 513 -17.01 30.41 6.54
C TYR A 513 -17.30 31.08 5.19
N PHE A 514 -18.56 31.04 4.73
CA PHE A 514 -18.98 31.70 3.49
C PHE A 514 -19.39 33.18 3.66
N SER A 515 -19.54 33.68 4.90
CA SER A 515 -20.07 35.03 5.19
C SER A 515 -19.06 36.03 5.77
N GLU A 516 -17.99 35.60 6.44
CA GLU A 516 -16.97 36.50 7.00
C GLU A 516 -16.19 37.21 5.87
N GLU A 517 -16.62 38.43 5.56
CA GLU A 517 -16.00 39.44 4.71
C GLU A 517 -15.31 38.96 3.42
N GLY A 518 -16.13 38.67 2.41
CA GLY A 518 -15.83 38.94 0.99
C GLY A 518 -14.71 38.12 0.37
N ILE A 519 -15.04 37.02 -0.31
CA ILE A 519 -14.18 36.35 -1.30
C ILE A 519 -12.70 36.33 -0.88
N GLY A 520 -12.42 35.86 0.33
CA GLY A 520 -11.09 35.40 0.77
C GLY A 520 -10.81 33.96 0.30
N VAL A 521 -11.76 33.38 -0.41
CA VAL A 521 -11.64 32.11 -1.11
C VAL A 521 -10.75 32.34 -2.33
N SER A 522 -9.70 31.53 -2.51
CA SER A 522 -8.89 31.56 -3.74
C SER A 522 -9.80 31.44 -4.98
N SER A 523 -9.31 31.75 -6.19
CA SER A 523 -10.14 31.61 -7.41
C SER A 523 -10.75 30.20 -7.58
N SER A 524 -10.15 29.17 -6.98
CA SER A 524 -10.64 27.78 -6.95
C SER A 524 -11.90 27.56 -6.09
N ASP A 525 -12.23 28.52 -5.25
CA ASP A 525 -12.91 28.31 -3.98
C ASP A 525 -14.25 29.10 -4.01
N LYS A 526 -14.35 30.09 -4.92
CA LYS A 526 -15.61 30.67 -5.44
C LYS A 526 -16.44 29.67 -6.25
N SER A 527 -15.78 28.79 -7.00
CA SER A 527 -16.46 27.71 -7.76
C SER A 527 -17.16 26.71 -6.84
N LEU A 528 -16.57 26.45 -5.66
CA LEU A 528 -17.11 25.58 -4.63
C LEU A 528 -18.41 26.14 -4.04
N TRP A 529 -18.51 27.45 -3.80
CA TRP A 529 -19.76 28.09 -3.34
C TRP A 529 -20.88 28.02 -4.38
N ASP A 530 -20.59 28.30 -5.65
CA ASP A 530 -21.59 28.25 -6.72
C ASP A 530 -22.11 26.82 -6.91
N HIS A 531 -21.21 25.83 -6.83
CA HIS A 531 -21.54 24.41 -6.87
C HIS A 531 -22.37 23.99 -5.65
N TYR A 532 -21.94 24.38 -4.44
CA TYR A 532 -22.65 24.11 -3.19
C TYR A 532 -24.07 24.71 -3.21
N SER A 533 -24.19 25.97 -3.60
CA SER A 533 -25.45 26.68 -3.74
C SER A 533 -26.37 26.00 -4.75
N SER A 534 -25.82 25.46 -5.85
CA SER A 534 -26.59 24.71 -6.84
C SER A 534 -27.13 23.39 -6.26
N ILE A 535 -26.30 22.62 -5.52
CA ILE A 535 -26.73 21.39 -4.85
C ILE A 535 -27.83 21.68 -3.82
N VAL A 536 -27.62 22.72 -3.01
CA VAL A 536 -28.57 23.21 -2.01
C VAL A 536 -29.90 23.62 -2.66
N TYR A 537 -29.85 24.38 -3.75
CA TYR A 537 -31.04 24.85 -4.46
C TYR A 537 -31.86 23.69 -5.05
N PHE A 538 -31.20 22.63 -5.54
CA PHE A 538 -31.85 21.42 -6.08
C PHE A 538 -32.67 20.64 -5.03
N LYS A 539 -32.36 20.76 -3.74
CA LYS A 539 -33.01 20.02 -2.64
C LYS A 539 -34.22 20.73 -2.00
N GLN A 540 -34.61 21.92 -2.48
CA GLN A 540 -35.68 22.75 -1.89
C GLN A 540 -35.50 22.95 -0.38
N ILE A 541 -34.46 23.67 0.03
CA ILE A 541 -34.26 24.03 1.44
C ILE A 541 -35.26 25.11 1.87
N ASP A 542 -35.89 24.88 3.01
CA ASP A 542 -36.70 25.85 3.75
C ASP A 542 -35.75 26.74 4.56
N PHE A 543 -35.42 27.92 4.04
CA PHE A 543 -34.51 28.91 4.64
C PHE A 543 -35.02 29.54 5.97
N GLN A 544 -36.10 29.01 6.57
CA GLN A 544 -36.77 29.60 7.73
C GLN A 544 -36.31 29.09 9.11
N GLN A 545 -35.38 28.13 9.19
CA GLN A 545 -34.68 27.79 10.43
C GLN A 545 -33.21 28.17 10.31
#